data_AF-A0A845K239-F1
#
_entry.id   AF-A0A845K239-F1
#
_cell.length_a   1.000
_cell.length_b   1.000
_cell.length_c   1.000
_cell.angle_alpha   90.00
_cell.angle_beta   90.00
_cell.angle_gamma   90.00
#
_symmetry.space_group_name_H-M   'P 1'
#
loop_
_entity.id
_entity.type
_entity.pdbx_description
1 polymer ?
#
loop_
_entity_poly.entity_id
_entity_poly.type
_entity_poly.pdbx_seq_one_letter_code
_entity_poly.pdbx_strand_id
1 'polypeptide(L)'
;MLKENKLHEDSYFKEIEQEIRRRTEEYKVLHEIAKILHSPDGLKEMLIHALTTLVRFQELEVENKAGIFLADPEKRILRLFCTVGDFTQELMDKEATINYGSCLCGKAAVSGELLISNSCFTDTRHE
;
A
#
# COMPACT_ATOMS: atom_id res chain seq x y z
N MET A 1 23.35 40.81 -1.51
CA MET A 1 22.67 40.99 -2.81
C MET A 1 23.06 39.96 -3.87
N LEU A 2 24.27 39.90 -4.44
CA LEU A 2 24.57 38.88 -5.50
C LEU A 2 24.67 37.42 -5.00
N LYS A 3 25.03 37.20 -3.74
CA LYS A 3 25.14 35.85 -3.15
C LYS A 3 23.80 35.24 -2.72
N GLU A 4 22.84 36.07 -2.33
CA GLU A 4 21.51 35.62 -1.89
C GLU A 4 20.64 35.16 -3.07
N ASN A 5 20.81 35.79 -4.25
CA ASN A 5 20.06 35.42 -5.45
C ASN A 5 20.48 34.05 -5.99
N LYS A 6 21.77 33.71 -5.89
CA LYS A 6 22.33 32.42 -6.36
C LYS A 6 21.93 31.25 -5.45
N LEU A 7 21.84 31.47 -4.14
CA LEU A 7 21.36 30.49 -3.18
C LEU A 7 19.86 30.18 -3.36
N HIS A 8 19.07 31.18 -3.73
CA HIS A 8 17.65 31.01 -4.05
C HIS A 8 17.44 30.23 -5.36
N GLU A 9 18.23 30.51 -6.40
CA GLU A 9 18.22 29.73 -7.65
C GLU A 9 18.63 28.28 -7.40
N ASP A 10 19.73 28.03 -6.69
CA ASP A 10 20.22 26.67 -6.40
C ASP A 10 19.22 25.83 -5.56
N SER A 11 18.47 26.47 -4.66
CA SER A 11 17.39 25.80 -3.90
C SER A 11 16.20 25.47 -4.78
N TYR A 12 15.80 26.42 -5.63
CA TYR A 12 14.66 26.25 -6.55
C TYR A 12 14.92 25.16 -7.60
N PHE A 13 16.14 25.11 -8.16
CA PHE A 13 16.55 24.03 -9.07
C PHE A 13 16.51 22.66 -8.39
N LYS A 14 16.97 22.56 -7.14
CA LYS A 14 16.91 21.31 -6.36
C LYS A 14 15.49 20.85 -6.09
N GLU A 15 14.58 21.75 -5.74
CA GLU A 15 13.17 21.42 -5.52
C GLU A 15 12.50 20.90 -6.80
N ILE A 16 12.80 21.53 -7.95
CA ILE A 16 12.30 21.05 -9.26
C ILE A 16 12.87 19.67 -9.60
N GLU A 17 14.18 19.45 -9.40
CA GLU A 17 14.79 18.14 -9.64
C GLU A 17 14.18 17.07 -8.74
N GLN A 18 13.93 17.37 -7.47
CA GLN A 18 13.27 16.46 -6.54
C GLN A 18 11.84 16.13 -6.98
N GLU A 19 11.06 17.13 -7.39
CA GLU A 19 9.68 16.92 -7.85
C GLU A 19 9.63 16.13 -9.16
N ILE A 20 10.52 16.39 -10.12
CA ILE A 20 10.65 15.61 -11.35
C ILE A 20 11.01 14.16 -11.03
N ARG A 21 11.98 13.95 -10.12
CA ARG A 21 12.40 12.62 -9.70
C ARG A 21 11.23 11.87 -9.04
N ARG A 22 10.54 12.50 -8.10
CA ARG A 22 9.37 11.93 -7.41
C ARG A 22 8.29 11.48 -8.39
N ARG A 23 7.86 12.38 -9.28
CA ARG A 23 6.88 12.04 -10.33
C ARG A 23 7.36 10.92 -11.24
N THR A 24 8.65 10.91 -11.58
CA THR A 24 9.22 9.85 -12.43
C THR A 24 9.13 8.49 -11.75
N GLU A 25 9.41 8.42 -10.44
CA GLU A 25 9.28 7.19 -9.67
C GLU A 25 7.82 6.76 -9.52
N GLU A 26 6.89 7.68 -9.25
CA GLU A 26 5.44 7.40 -9.25
C GLU A 26 4.96 6.80 -10.59
N TYR A 27 5.35 7.42 -11.72
CA TYR A 27 4.98 6.93 -13.05
C TYR A 27 5.59 5.56 -13.36
N LYS A 28 6.81 5.27 -12.90
CA LYS A 28 7.42 3.94 -13.05
C LYS A 28 6.60 2.88 -12.32
N VAL A 29 6.19 3.15 -11.08
CA VAL A 29 5.36 2.21 -10.31
C VAL A 29 4.02 1.97 -11.00
N LEU A 30 3.32 3.03 -11.42
CA LEU A 30 2.06 2.90 -12.15
C LEU A 30 2.21 2.08 -13.43
N HIS A 31 3.28 2.32 -14.19
CA HIS A 31 3.57 1.59 -15.43
C HIS A 31 3.86 0.12 -15.19
N GLU A 32 4.66 -0.21 -14.18
CA GLU A 32 4.95 -1.61 -13.83
C GLU A 32 3.70 -2.34 -13.34
N ILE A 33 2.87 -1.70 -12.52
CA ILE A 33 1.58 -2.27 -12.11
C ILE A 33 0.68 -2.51 -13.33
N ALA A 34 0.57 -1.55 -14.24
CA ALA A 34 -0.23 -1.72 -15.46
C ALA A 34 0.26 -2.92 -16.29
N LYS A 35 1.57 -3.11 -16.45
CA LYS A 35 2.13 -4.30 -17.12
C LYS A 35 1.75 -5.59 -16.41
N ILE A 36 1.87 -5.62 -15.08
CA ILE A 36 1.52 -6.80 -14.27
C ILE A 36 0.05 -7.17 -14.49
N LEU A 37 -0.86 -6.19 -14.49
CA LEU A 37 -2.29 -6.43 -14.71
C LEU A 37 -2.62 -6.97 -16.11
N HIS A 38 -1.71 -6.79 -17.08
CA HIS A 38 -1.83 -7.32 -18.44
C HIS A 38 -1.01 -8.60 -18.65
N SER A 39 -0.35 -9.14 -17.63
CA SER A 39 0.40 -10.39 -17.76
C SER A 39 -0.55 -11.58 -17.90
N PRO A 40 -0.12 -12.67 -18.56
CA PRO A 40 -0.92 -13.89 -18.69
C PRO A 40 -0.95 -14.73 -17.40
N ASP A 41 -0.47 -14.20 -16.28
CA ASP A 41 -0.37 -14.92 -15.02
C ASP A 41 -1.75 -15.16 -14.38
N GLY A 42 -1.82 -16.09 -13.44
CA GLY A 42 -3.02 -16.27 -12.61
C GLY A 42 -3.31 -15.03 -11.77
N LEU A 43 -4.59 -14.83 -11.41
CA LEU A 43 -5.04 -13.70 -10.59
C LEU A 43 -4.21 -13.55 -9.29
N LYS A 44 -3.83 -14.67 -8.67
CA LYS A 44 -3.07 -14.66 -7.42
C LYS A 44 -1.65 -14.14 -7.63
N GLU A 45 -0.97 -14.64 -8.63
CA GLU A 45 0.39 -14.27 -9.00
C GLU A 45 0.45 -12.80 -9.43
N MET A 46 -0.53 -12.37 -10.24
CA MET A 46 -0.70 -10.98 -10.63
C MET A 46 -0.84 -10.05 -9.41
N LEU A 47 -1.71 -10.39 -8.46
CA LEU A 47 -1.91 -9.58 -7.25
C LEU A 47 -0.68 -9.58 -6.34
N ILE A 48 0.02 -10.70 -6.21
CA ILE A 48 1.28 -10.79 -5.45
C ILE A 48 2.35 -9.88 -6.07
N HIS A 49 2.51 -9.91 -7.40
CA HIS A 49 3.48 -9.06 -8.10
C HIS A 49 3.14 -7.56 -7.96
N ALA A 50 1.88 -7.20 -8.11
CA ALA A 50 1.42 -5.83 -7.95
C ALA A 50 1.67 -5.34 -6.51
N LEU A 51 1.29 -6.15 -5.51
CA LEU A 51 1.48 -5.82 -4.10
C LEU A 51 2.97 -5.70 -3.75
N THR A 52 3.81 -6.59 -4.27
CA THR A 52 5.27 -6.55 -4.07
C THR A 52 5.87 -5.28 -4.65
N THR A 53 5.39 -4.83 -5.81
CA THR A 53 5.84 -3.57 -6.43
C THR A 53 5.47 -2.37 -5.57
N LEU A 54 4.25 -2.35 -5.00
CA LEU A 54 3.78 -1.28 -4.14
C LEU A 54 4.55 -1.18 -2.82
N VAL A 55 4.75 -2.30 -2.10
CA VAL A 55 5.39 -2.26 -0.78
C VAL A 55 6.89 -1.97 -0.84
N ARG A 56 7.54 -2.24 -1.97
CA ARG A 56 8.96 -1.94 -2.20
C ARG A 56 9.19 -0.52 -2.70
N PHE A 57 8.12 0.24 -2.93
CA PHE A 57 8.22 1.62 -3.37
C PHE A 57 8.74 2.50 -2.23
N GLN A 58 9.91 3.11 -2.43
CA GLN A 58 10.64 3.82 -1.35
C GLN A 58 9.90 5.03 -0.80
N GLU A 59 9.02 5.65 -1.58
CA GLU A 59 8.25 6.82 -1.14
C GLU A 59 7.05 6.42 -0.27
N LEU A 60 6.68 5.13 -0.29
CA LEU A 60 5.71 4.57 0.63
C LEU A 60 6.46 4.12 1.90
N GLU A 61 6.39 4.92 2.95
CA GLU A 61 7.04 4.64 4.24
C GLU A 61 6.30 3.54 5.03
N VAL A 62 6.23 2.34 4.45
CA VAL A 62 5.59 1.16 5.04
C VAL A 62 6.60 0.05 5.24
N GLU A 63 6.27 -0.89 6.12
CA GLU A 63 7.00 -2.16 6.15
C GLU A 63 6.83 -2.88 4.81
N ASN A 64 7.81 -3.69 4.41
CA ASN A 64 7.74 -4.54 3.22
C ASN A 64 6.77 -5.73 3.43
N LYS A 65 5.58 -5.45 3.97
CA LYS A 65 4.55 -6.39 4.37
C LYS A 65 3.19 -5.87 3.95
N ALA A 66 2.41 -6.69 3.27
CA ALA A 66 1.02 -6.39 2.96
C ALA A 66 0.22 -7.65 2.68
N GLY A 67 -1.11 -7.55 2.77
CA GLY A 67 -2.05 -8.60 2.44
C GLY A 67 -3.21 -8.09 1.60
N ILE A 68 -3.74 -8.94 0.73
CA ILE A 68 -4.96 -8.68 -0.03
C ILE A 68 -6.04 -9.64 0.45
N PHE A 69 -7.22 -9.09 0.70
CA PHE A 69 -8.41 -9.85 1.05
C PHE A 69 -9.41 -9.81 -0.10
N LEU A 70 -10.09 -10.93 -0.34
CA LEU A 70 -11.27 -10.97 -1.19
C LEU A 70 -12.52 -10.78 -0.34
N ALA A 71 -13.32 -9.80 -0.70
CA ALA A 71 -14.61 -9.51 -0.09
C ALA A 71 -15.70 -10.45 -0.60
N ASP A 72 -16.47 -11.04 0.31
CA ASP A 72 -17.72 -11.76 0.06
C ASP A 72 -18.85 -10.92 0.68
N PRO A 73 -19.54 -10.07 -0.12
CA PRO A 73 -20.56 -9.16 0.40
C PRO A 73 -21.80 -9.87 0.94
N GLU A 74 -22.15 -11.05 0.39
CA GLU A 74 -23.31 -11.83 0.82
C GLU A 74 -23.09 -12.38 2.22
N LYS A 75 -21.92 -12.96 2.47
CA LYS A 75 -21.55 -13.48 3.79
C LYS A 75 -20.99 -12.41 4.73
N ARG A 76 -20.71 -11.21 4.22
CA ARG A 76 -20.09 -10.09 4.94
C ARG A 76 -18.77 -10.47 5.60
N ILE A 77 -17.90 -11.13 4.82
CA ILE A 77 -16.57 -11.55 5.26
C ILE A 77 -15.48 -11.15 4.27
N LEU A 78 -14.27 -10.97 4.78
CA LEU A 78 -13.04 -10.81 4.02
C LEU A 78 -12.23 -12.09 4.16
N ARG A 79 -11.74 -12.65 3.05
CA ARG A 79 -10.90 -13.84 3.04
C ARG A 79 -9.49 -13.47 2.61
N LEU A 80 -8.49 -13.76 3.43
CA LEU A 80 -7.10 -13.50 3.09
C LEU A 80 -6.73 -14.32 1.85
N PHE A 81 -6.27 -13.65 0.79
CA PHE A 81 -6.02 -14.27 -0.50
C PHE A 81 -4.54 -14.43 -0.81
N CYS A 82 -3.76 -13.38 -0.52
CA CYS A 82 -2.32 -13.42 -0.63
C CYS A 82 -1.66 -12.41 0.31
N THR A 83 -0.41 -12.69 0.66
CA THR A 83 0.45 -11.83 1.47
C THR A 83 1.81 -11.66 0.79
N VAL A 84 2.46 -10.55 1.09
CA VAL A 84 3.86 -10.26 0.76
C VAL A 84 4.56 -9.90 2.06
N GLY A 85 5.78 -10.41 2.26
CA GLY A 85 6.56 -10.20 3.49
C GLY A 85 6.27 -11.22 4.59
N ASP A 86 7.01 -11.10 5.70
CA ASP A 86 6.98 -12.07 6.79
C ASP A 86 5.85 -11.77 7.77
N PHE A 87 4.86 -12.66 7.81
CA PHE A 87 3.80 -12.68 8.81
C PHE A 87 3.91 -13.93 9.68
N THR A 88 3.60 -13.81 10.97
CA THR A 88 3.55 -14.97 11.85
C THR A 88 2.37 -15.86 11.48
N GLN A 89 2.53 -17.18 11.64
CA GLN A 89 1.45 -18.13 11.35
C GLN A 89 0.20 -17.82 12.17
N GLU A 90 0.36 -17.44 13.44
CA GLU A 90 -0.77 -17.06 14.30
C GLU A 90 -1.56 -15.88 13.74
N LEU A 91 -0.89 -14.88 13.17
CA LEU A 91 -1.57 -13.75 12.54
C LEU A 91 -2.25 -14.18 11.24
N MET A 92 -1.60 -15.01 10.41
CA MET A 92 -2.23 -15.53 9.19
C MET A 92 -3.48 -16.35 9.50
N ASP A 93 -3.48 -17.13 10.58
CA ASP A 93 -4.62 -17.94 11.00
C ASP A 93 -5.76 -17.06 11.55
N LYS A 94 -5.43 -16.05 12.37
CA LYS A 94 -6.39 -15.08 12.91
C LYS A 94 -7.04 -14.24 11.81
N GLU A 95 -6.24 -13.80 10.84
CA GLU A 95 -6.68 -12.94 9.73
C GLU A 95 -7.19 -13.77 8.53
N ALA A 96 -7.18 -15.10 8.59
CA ALA A 96 -7.60 -15.95 7.47
C ALA A 96 -9.02 -15.62 6.98
N THR A 97 -9.91 -15.27 7.91
CA THR A 97 -11.26 -14.78 7.62
C THR A 97 -11.67 -13.72 8.64
N ILE A 98 -12.00 -12.53 8.16
CA ILE A 98 -12.40 -11.38 8.96
C ILE A 98 -13.86 -11.06 8.69
N ASN A 99 -14.64 -10.80 9.74
CA ASN A 99 -16.01 -10.33 9.59
C ASN A 99 -16.03 -8.82 9.32
N TYR A 100 -17.00 -8.35 8.53
CA TYR A 100 -17.18 -6.92 8.32
C TYR A 100 -17.41 -6.21 9.66
N GLY A 101 -16.68 -5.11 9.89
CA GLY A 101 -16.71 -4.32 11.11
C GLY A 101 -15.89 -4.83 12.30
N SER A 102 -15.35 -6.05 12.28
CA SER A 102 -14.73 -6.67 13.47
C SER A 102 -13.29 -6.21 13.78
N CYS A 103 -12.59 -5.62 12.81
CA CYS A 103 -11.26 -5.04 12.98
C CYS A 103 -11.10 -3.86 12.01
N LEU A 104 -9.91 -3.27 11.92
CA LEU A 104 -9.63 -2.16 10.99
C LEU A 104 -9.96 -2.50 9.53
N CYS A 105 -9.52 -3.66 9.03
CA CYS A 105 -9.83 -4.12 7.68
C CYS A 105 -11.34 -4.35 7.50
N GLY A 106 -11.99 -4.94 8.50
CA GLY A 106 -13.44 -5.12 8.51
C GLY A 106 -14.20 -3.77 8.50
N LYS A 107 -13.71 -2.76 9.21
CA LYS A 107 -14.29 -1.41 9.23
C LYS A 107 -14.11 -0.71 7.89
N ALA A 108 -12.93 -0.82 7.27
CA ALA A 108 -12.68 -0.33 5.91
C ALA A 108 -13.62 -0.98 4.89
N ALA A 109 -13.90 -2.29 5.03
CA ALA A 109 -14.84 -2.98 4.16
C ALA A 109 -16.31 -2.52 4.32
N VAL A 110 -16.67 -2.01 5.50
CA VAL A 110 -18.00 -1.42 5.75
C VAL A 110 -18.08 0.01 5.22
N SER A 111 -17.06 0.84 5.47
CA SER A 111 -17.09 2.25 5.05
C SER A 111 -16.79 2.45 3.57
N GLY A 112 -15.97 1.58 2.96
CA GLY A 112 -15.43 1.79 1.62
C GLY A 112 -14.37 2.90 1.56
N GLU A 113 -13.91 3.38 2.72
CA GLU A 113 -12.95 4.49 2.84
C GLU A 113 -11.54 3.99 3.16
N LEU A 114 -10.53 4.76 2.75
CA LEU A 114 -9.14 4.52 3.14
C LEU A 114 -8.95 4.80 4.63
N LEU A 115 -8.49 3.79 5.37
CA LEU A 115 -8.15 3.93 6.79
C LEU A 115 -6.62 3.90 6.97
N ILE A 116 -6.09 4.94 7.61
CA ILE A 116 -4.70 5.00 8.04
C ILE A 116 -4.66 4.91 9.57
N SER A 117 -3.76 4.06 10.08
CA SER A 117 -3.50 3.90 11.51
C SER A 117 -2.00 3.82 11.73
N ASN A 118 -1.50 4.52 12.75
CA ASN A 118 -0.09 4.51 13.10
C ASN A 118 0.32 3.20 13.81
N SER A 119 -0.65 2.46 14.38
CA SER A 119 -0.40 1.19 15.06
C SER A 119 -1.73 0.43 15.18
N CYS A 120 -1.86 -0.67 14.46
CA CYS A 120 -3.06 -1.50 14.48
C CYS A 120 -3.36 -2.11 15.86
N PHE A 121 -2.34 -2.36 16.68
CA PHE A 121 -2.47 -3.00 17.99
C PHE A 121 -2.97 -2.06 19.10
N THR A 122 -2.82 -0.75 18.91
CA THR A 122 -3.18 0.27 19.91
C THR A 122 -4.27 1.21 19.40
N ASP A 123 -4.78 0.96 18.20
CA ASP A 123 -5.86 1.77 17.64
C ASP A 123 -7.15 1.46 18.40
N THR A 124 -7.81 2.48 18.94
CA THR A 124 -9.09 2.30 19.65
C THR A 124 -10.23 1.87 18.73
N ARG A 125 -10.03 1.92 17.40
CA ARG A 125 -10.91 1.30 16.41
C ARG A 125 -10.66 -0.21 16.28
N HIS A 126 -9.61 -0.74 16.90
CA HIS A 126 -9.44 -2.15 17.19
C HIS A 126 -10.15 -2.40 18.53
N GLU A 127 -11.25 -3.16 18.54
CA GLU A 127 -11.94 -3.52 19.79
C GLU A 127 -11.15 -4.57 20.58
#